data_AF-A0A968E4L9-F1
#
_entry.id   AF-A0A968E4L9-F1
#
_cell.length_a   1.000
_cell.length_b   1.000
_cell.length_c   1.000
_cell.angle_alpha   90.00
_cell.angle_beta   90.00
_cell.angle_gamma   90.00
#
_symmetry.space_group_name_H-M   'P 1'
#
loop_
_entity.id
_entity.type
_entity.pdbx_description
1 polymer ?
#
loop_
_entity_poly.entity_id
_entity_poly.type
_entity_poly.pdbx_seq_one_letter_code
_entity_poly.pdbx_strand_id
1 'polypeptide(L)' 'MDAIPQALQQLIAAFGRLPGIGRKTATRLAFHILKNTKEESEELAQAI' A
#
# COMPACT_ATOMS: atom_id res chain seq x y z
N MET A 1 -0.05 2.84 21.71
CA MET A 1 0.16 3.24 20.31
C MET A 1 0.14 1.98 19.50
N ASP A 2 -0.94 1.72 18.77
CA ASP A 2 -1.03 0.52 17.93
C ASP A 2 0.06 0.57 16.86
N ALA A 3 1.02 -0.34 16.99
CA ALA A 3 2.11 -0.45 16.04
C ALA A 3 1.52 -0.96 14.72
N ILE A 4 1.68 -0.17 13.65
CA ILE A 4 1.29 -0.59 12.31
C ILE A 4 2.08 -1.86 11.97
N PRO A 5 1.44 -2.94 11.48
CA PRO A 5 2.15 -4.16 11.10
C PRO A 5 3.30 -3.89 10.13
N GLN A 6 4.41 -4.61 10.28
CA GLN A 6 5.61 -4.40 9.46
C GLN A 6 5.31 -4.49 7.95
N ALA A 7 4.45 -5.42 7.54
CA ALA A 7 4.03 -5.56 6.14
C ALA A 7 3.35 -4.29 5.59
N LEU A 8 2.49 -3.64 6.39
CA LEU A 8 1.84 -2.39 5.98
C LEU A 8 2.86 -1.24 5.93
N GLN A 9 3.84 -1.19 6.84
CA GLN A 9 4.92 -0.20 6.76
C GLN A 9 5.74 -0.36 5.47
N GLN A 10 6.06 -1.59 5.08
CA GLN A 10 6.76 -1.88 3.83
C GLN A 10 5.97 -1.45 2.61
N LEU A 11 4.66 -1.72 2.58
CA LEU A 11 3.78 -1.30 1.49
C LEU A 11 3.71 0.23 1.36
N ILE A 12 3.58 0.93 2.48
CA ILE A 12 3.61 2.41 2.52
C ILE A 12 4.95 2.93 1.99
N ALA A 13 6.07 2.34 2.41
CA ALA A 13 7.39 2.72 1.94
C ALA A 13 7.55 2.46 0.43
N ALA A 14 7.02 1.35 -0.08
CA ALA A 14 7.04 1.03 -1.50
C ALA A 14 6.26 2.06 -2.34
N PHE A 15 5.03 2.40 -1.94
CA PHE A 15 4.26 3.45 -2.61
C PHE A 15 4.90 4.83 -2.52
N GLY A 16 5.57 5.14 -1.42
CA GLY A 16 6.28 6.41 -1.24
C GLY A 16 7.50 6.60 -2.15
N ARG A 17 7.97 5.55 -2.85
CA ARG A 17 9.03 5.66 -3.86
C ARG A 17 8.51 6.09 -5.23
N LEU A 18 7.20 6.12 -5.44
CA LEU A 18 6.61 6.51 -6.72
C LEU A 18 6.70 8.03 -6.92
N PRO A 19 7.01 8.52 -8.13
CA PRO A 19 7.11 9.95 -8.40
C PRO A 19 5.75 10.63 -8.13
N GLY A 20 5.77 11.72 -7.36
CA GLY A 20 4.56 12.46 -6.99
C GLY A 20 3.73 11.86 -5.84
N ILE A 21 4.17 10.75 -5.23
CA ILE A 21 3.47 10.12 -4.10
C ILE A 21 4.20 10.40 -2.78
N GLY A 22 3.65 11.31 -1.98
CA GLY A 22 4.13 11.58 -0.62
C GLY A 22 3.58 10.59 0.42
N ARG A 23 4.14 10.62 1.64
CA ARG A 23 3.78 9.71 2.76
C ARG A 23 2.27 9.61 3.01
N LYS A 24 1.54 10.72 3.02
CA LYS A 24 0.08 10.74 3.24
C LYS A 24 -0.67 9.97 2.15
N THR A 25 -0.28 10.16 0.90
CA THR A 25 -0.88 9.47 -0.25
C THR A 25 -0.50 7.99 -0.26
N ALA A 26 0.77 7.67 0.01
CA ALA A 26 1.24 6.29 0.14
C ALA A 26 0.49 5.51 1.22
N THR A 27 0.26 6.13 2.39
CA THR A 27 -0.57 5.55 3.46
C THR A 27 -1.99 5.28 2.98
N ARG A 28 -2.63 6.24 2.29
CA ARG A 28 -3.98 6.05 1.75
C ARG A 28 -4.05 4.90 0.75
N LEU A 29 -3.06 4.78 -0.14
CA LEU A 29 -3.00 3.69 -1.12
C LEU A 29 -2.80 2.34 -0.43
N ALA A 30 -1.90 2.25 0.54
CA ALA A 30 -1.68 1.01 1.29
C ALA A 30 -2.94 0.53 2.02
N PHE A 31 -3.69 1.44 2.65
CA PHE A 31 -4.98 1.11 3.26
C PHE A 31 -6.09 0.82 2.25
N HIS A 32 -6.02 1.39 1.05
CA HIS A 32 -6.96 1.03 -0.02
C HIS A 32 -6.75 -0.42 -0.44
N ILE A 33 -5.51 -0.83 -0.72
CA ILE A 33 -5.20 -2.23 -1.08
C ILE A 33 -5.64 -3.20 0.03
N LEU A 34 -5.45 -2.87 1.30
CA LEU A 34 -5.92 -3.72 2.41
C LEU A 34 -7.44 -3.89 2.48
N LYS A 35 -8.21 -2.97 1.88
CA LYS A 35 -9.67 -3.04 1.83
C LYS A 35 -10.19 -3.74 0.58
N ASN A 36 -9.33 -3.95 -0.41
CA ASN A 36 -9.70 -4.63 -1.65
C ASN A 36 -9.90 -6.12 -1.40
N THR A 37 -10.56 -6.79 -2.34
CA THR A 37 -10.60 -8.25 -2.30
C THR A 37 -9.22 -8.82 -2.60
N LYS A 38 -9.05 -10.11 -2.29
CA LYS A 38 -7.83 -10.83 -2.63
C LYS A 38 -7.62 -10.84 -4.14
N GLU A 39 -8.66 -11.09 -4.95
CA GLU A 39 -8.55 -11.09 -6.41
C GLU A 39 -8.07 -9.72 -6.94
N GLU A 40 -8.68 -8.61 -6.51
CA GLU A 40 -8.29 -7.26 -6.96
C GLU A 40 -6.83 -6.93 -6.60
N SER A 41 -6.38 -7.38 -5.43
CA SER A 41 -4.99 -7.19 -4.98
C SER A 41 -4.00 -8.02 -5.79
N GLU A 42 -4.38 -9.25 -6.14
CA GLU A 42 -3.58 -10.15 -6.98
C GLU A 42 -3.52 -9.66 -8.44
N GLU A 43 -4.64 -9.19 -8.99
CA GLU A 43 -4.68 -8.57 -10.32
C GLU A 43 -3.73 -7.38 -10.42
N LEU A 44 -3.76 -6.48 -9.42
CA LEU A 44 -2.82 -5.36 -9.36
C LEU A 44 -1.38 -5.84 -9.28
N ALA A 45 -1.10 -6.84 -8.44
CA ALA A 45 0.25 -7.39 -8.28
C ALA A 45 0.76 -8.08 -9.55
N GLN A 46 -0.12 -8.65 -10.36
CA GLN A 46 0.21 -9.31 -11.62
C GLN A 46 0.42 -8.31 -12.78
N ALA A 47 -0.15 -7.11 -12.67
CA ALA A 47 -0.04 -6.05 -13.68
C ALA A 47 1.24 -5.22 -13.59
N ILE A 48 2.02 -5.37 -12.51
CA ILE A 48 3.30 -4.69 -12.25
C ILE A 48 4.47 -5.66 -12.27
#